data_AF-W2DTA2-F1
#
_entry.id   AF-W2DTA2-F1
#
_cell.length_a   1.000
_cell.length_b   1.000
_cell.length_c   1.000
_cell.angle_alpha   90.00
_cell.angle_beta   90.00
_cell.angle_gamma   90.00
#
_symmetry.space_group_name_H-M   'P 1'
#
loop_
_entity.id
_entity.type
_entity.pdbx_description
1 polymer ?
#
loop_
_entity_poly.entity_id
_entity_poly.type
_entity_poly.pdbx_seq_one_letter_code
_entity_poly.pdbx_strand_id
1 'polypeptide(L)'
;MVNKIHKELEIKEDVNRFGRTCFLNIHDQANPHLNLLVPRIFAGERLADLDRKNVLAKLKLQFNQSVLKHCNIDHTHHKPLRANVGRRKTAQRHEYDKAKAEAQNASKLVLEAQNVTTVAVLAQKEAETKLKELEIKEIELDNKRSQIMFEKAKLNFIVKAFNDFKSSLILWVNSIRNDSMLEVLVKRQDVEEKANKITESDKADESDILLVDNMINTEVSELEKNGLEVTRPTYRRRNKLNGST
;
A
#
# COMPACT_ATOMS: atom_id res chain seq x y z
N MET A 1 -73.80 11.73 -10.12
CA MET A 1 -72.84 12.80 -10.47
C MET A 1 -73.52 13.97 -11.18
N VAL A 2 -74.23 13.74 -12.30
CA VAL A 2 -74.97 14.77 -13.06
C VAL A 2 -75.93 15.59 -12.18
N ASN A 3 -76.73 14.95 -11.33
CA ASN A 3 -77.65 15.66 -10.42
C ASN A 3 -76.93 16.62 -9.45
N LYS A 4 -75.69 16.29 -9.07
CA LYS A 4 -74.90 17.16 -8.20
C LYS A 4 -74.38 18.38 -8.97
N ILE A 5 -73.93 18.19 -10.21
CA ILE A 5 -73.50 19.29 -11.10
C ILE A 5 -74.66 20.25 -11.32
N HIS A 6 -75.83 19.69 -11.70
CA HIS A 6 -77.05 20.45 -11.94
C HIS A 6 -77.42 21.33 -10.74
N LYS A 7 -77.40 20.76 -9.53
CA LYS A 7 -77.71 21.49 -8.29
C LYS A 7 -76.64 22.54 -7.92
N GLU A 8 -75.36 22.22 -8.08
CA GLU A 8 -74.25 23.10 -7.69
C GLU A 8 -74.03 24.26 -8.68
N LEU A 9 -74.48 24.11 -9.92
CA LEU A 9 -74.44 25.16 -10.94
C LEU A 9 -75.79 25.87 -11.11
N GLU A 10 -76.76 25.57 -10.24
CA GLU A 10 -78.09 26.21 -10.19
C GLU A 10 -78.81 26.24 -11.56
N ILE A 11 -78.70 25.14 -12.31
CA ILE A 11 -79.25 25.04 -13.68
C ILE A 11 -80.78 25.00 -13.61
N LYS A 12 -81.45 25.90 -14.33
CA LYS A 12 -82.92 26.08 -14.28
C LYS A 12 -83.67 24.99 -15.03
N GLU A 13 -83.09 24.44 -16.09
CA GLU A 13 -83.69 23.40 -16.92
C GLU A 13 -83.74 22.05 -16.20
N ASP A 14 -84.50 21.10 -16.79
CA ASP A 14 -84.58 19.73 -16.28
C ASP A 14 -83.21 19.00 -16.25
N VAL A 15 -83.02 18.21 -15.20
CA VAL A 15 -81.78 17.45 -14.95
C VAL A 15 -81.51 16.45 -16.07
N ASN A 16 -82.53 15.83 -16.66
CA ASN A 16 -82.33 14.85 -17.73
C ASN A 16 -81.90 15.53 -19.03
N ARG A 17 -82.44 16.73 -19.30
CA ARG A 17 -82.01 17.55 -20.45
C ARG A 17 -80.54 17.94 -20.32
N PHE A 18 -80.11 18.35 -19.14
CA PHE A 18 -78.70 18.65 -18.85
C PHE A 18 -77.81 17.39 -18.85
N GLY A 19 -78.32 16.26 -18.35
CA GLY A 19 -77.57 15.01 -18.35
C GLY A 19 -77.24 14.49 -19.74
N ARG A 20 -78.16 14.66 -20.70
CA ARG A 20 -77.96 14.28 -22.11
C ARG A 20 -76.88 15.09 -22.82
N THR A 21 -76.52 16.26 -22.31
CA THR A 21 -75.44 17.09 -22.88
C THR A 21 -74.08 16.83 -22.20
N CYS A 22 -74.06 16.04 -21.13
CA CYS A 22 -72.82 15.58 -20.50
C CYS A 22 -72.35 14.28 -21.15
N PHE A 23 -71.04 14.13 -21.35
CA PHE A 23 -70.46 12.92 -21.90
C PHE A 23 -69.51 12.27 -20.90
N LEU A 24 -69.56 10.95 -20.81
CA LEU A 24 -68.68 10.17 -19.95
C LEU A 24 -67.92 9.17 -20.82
N ASN A 25 -66.61 9.12 -20.65
CA ASN A 25 -65.75 8.15 -21.31
C ASN A 25 -64.87 7.44 -20.28
N ILE A 26 -64.86 6.11 -20.32
CA ILE A 26 -64.08 5.28 -19.40
C ILE A 26 -62.88 4.73 -20.17
N HIS A 27 -61.68 4.95 -19.66
CA HIS A 27 -60.45 4.42 -20.22
C HIS A 27 -59.89 3.32 -19.30
N ASP A 28 -59.77 2.11 -19.84
CA ASP A 28 -59.14 0.96 -19.18
C ASP A 28 -57.68 0.80 -19.67
N GLN A 29 -56.85 1.77 -19.29
CA GLN A 29 -55.41 1.80 -19.61
C GLN A 29 -54.59 1.52 -18.33
N ALA A 30 -53.26 1.56 -18.41
CA ALA A 30 -52.36 1.39 -17.26
C ALA A 30 -52.69 2.29 -16.04
N ASN A 31 -53.38 3.41 -16.27
CA ASN A 31 -54.03 4.20 -15.24
C ASN A 31 -55.53 4.33 -15.57
N PRO A 32 -56.40 3.46 -15.03
CA PRO A 32 -57.83 3.48 -15.31
C PRO A 32 -58.45 4.82 -14.86
N HIS A 33 -59.10 5.52 -15.78
CA HIS A 33 -59.67 6.84 -15.49
C HIS A 33 -61.00 7.08 -16.21
N LEU A 34 -61.82 7.94 -15.60
CA LEU A 34 -63.09 8.42 -16.15
C LEU A 34 -62.93 9.88 -16.59
N ASN A 35 -63.19 10.15 -17.87
CA ASN A 35 -63.31 11.49 -18.40
C ASN A 35 -64.78 11.91 -18.40
N LEU A 36 -65.08 13.05 -17.77
CA LEU A 36 -66.40 13.68 -17.78
C LEU A 36 -66.31 15.00 -18.54
N LEU A 37 -67.06 15.10 -19.62
CA LEU A 37 -67.29 16.35 -20.35
C LEU A 37 -68.60 16.97 -19.87
N VAL A 38 -68.53 18.23 -19.44
CA VAL A 38 -69.69 19.05 -19.07
C VAL A 38 -69.69 20.27 -19.98
N PRO A 39 -70.82 20.63 -20.61
CA PRO A 39 -70.87 21.81 -21.46
C PRO A 39 -70.61 23.08 -20.64
N ARG A 40 -69.73 23.95 -21.14
CA ARG A 40 -69.42 25.24 -20.50
C ARG A 40 -70.53 26.28 -20.70
N ILE A 41 -71.28 26.14 -21.78
CA ILE A 41 -72.43 26.97 -22.12
C ILE A 41 -73.61 26.02 -22.30
N PHE A 42 -74.70 26.27 -21.59
CA PHE A 42 -75.90 25.44 -21.65
C PHE A 42 -77.12 26.36 -21.61
N ALA A 43 -78.10 26.10 -22.48
CA ALA A 43 -79.33 26.90 -22.60
C ALA A 43 -79.11 28.43 -22.76
N GLY A 44 -77.99 28.83 -23.37
CA GLY A 44 -77.63 30.24 -23.56
C GLY A 44 -76.93 30.89 -22.36
N GLU A 45 -76.80 30.20 -21.22
CA GLU A 45 -76.10 30.67 -20.03
C GLU A 45 -74.69 30.07 -19.94
N ARG A 46 -73.71 30.86 -19.48
CA ARG A 46 -72.34 30.39 -19.23
C ARG A 46 -72.23 29.86 -17.80
N LEU A 47 -71.82 28.60 -17.67
CA LEU A 47 -71.56 27.95 -16.38
C LEU A 47 -70.18 28.36 -15.85
N ALA A 48 -70.05 29.60 -15.36
CA ALA A 48 -68.77 30.15 -14.88
C ALA A 48 -68.18 29.39 -13.69
N ASP A 49 -69.04 28.71 -12.92
CA ASP A 49 -68.67 28.08 -11.67
C ASP A 49 -68.19 26.63 -11.85
N LEU A 50 -68.29 26.09 -13.07
CA LEU A 50 -67.86 24.75 -13.42
C LEU A 50 -66.38 24.50 -13.07
N ASP A 51 -65.53 25.51 -13.30
CA ASP A 51 -64.07 25.44 -13.11
C ASP A 51 -63.65 25.77 -11.65
N ARG A 52 -64.58 26.11 -10.76
CA ARG A 52 -64.25 26.46 -9.37
C ARG A 52 -63.81 25.22 -8.59
N LYS A 53 -62.69 25.35 -7.86
CA LYS A 53 -62.10 24.27 -7.04
C LYS A 53 -63.12 23.56 -6.14
N ASN A 54 -64.06 24.30 -5.57
CA ASN A 54 -65.10 23.75 -4.70
C ASN A 54 -66.06 22.81 -5.44
N VAL A 55 -66.47 23.17 -6.66
CA VAL A 55 -67.33 22.32 -7.51
C VAL A 55 -66.56 21.06 -7.89
N LEU A 56 -65.32 21.18 -8.38
CA LEU A 56 -64.48 20.02 -8.72
C LEU A 56 -64.27 19.08 -7.53
N ALA A 57 -64.02 19.61 -6.32
CA ALA A 57 -63.86 18.81 -5.12
C ALA A 57 -65.13 18.01 -4.79
N LYS A 58 -66.31 18.64 -4.89
CA LYS A 58 -67.60 17.98 -4.69
C LYS A 58 -67.88 16.91 -5.74
N LEU A 59 -67.47 17.12 -7.00
CA LEU A 59 -67.62 16.12 -8.06
C LEU A 59 -66.76 14.89 -7.81
N LYS A 60 -65.48 15.09 -7.45
CA LYS A 60 -64.59 13.99 -7.05
C LYS A 60 -65.14 13.21 -5.86
N LEU A 61 -65.66 13.92 -4.86
CA LEU A 61 -66.27 13.30 -3.68
C LEU A 61 -67.50 12.46 -4.07
N GLN A 62 -68.40 13.00 -4.90
CA GLN A 62 -69.59 12.28 -5.36
C GLN A 62 -69.24 11.06 -6.22
N PHE A 63 -68.24 11.18 -7.09
CA PHE A 63 -67.75 10.05 -7.87
C PHE A 63 -67.24 8.95 -6.95
N ASN A 64 -66.34 9.27 -6.01
CA ASN A 64 -65.81 8.31 -5.06
C ASN A 64 -66.92 7.66 -4.21
N GLN A 65 -67.88 8.44 -3.71
CA GLN A 65 -69.02 7.90 -2.96
C GLN A 65 -69.87 6.93 -3.81
N SER A 66 -70.12 7.28 -5.07
CA SER A 66 -70.87 6.44 -6.00
C SER A 66 -70.12 5.13 -6.29
N VAL A 67 -68.82 5.19 -6.54
CA VAL A 67 -67.97 4.00 -6.74
C VAL A 67 -67.96 3.12 -5.50
N LEU A 68 -67.72 3.68 -4.31
CA LEU A 68 -67.73 2.91 -3.06
C LEU A 68 -69.08 2.20 -2.83
N LYS A 69 -70.20 2.91 -3.08
CA LYS A 69 -71.56 2.37 -2.91
C LYS A 69 -71.91 1.30 -3.93
N HIS A 70 -71.60 1.49 -5.21
CA HIS A 70 -72.04 0.60 -6.29
C HIS A 70 -71.07 -0.54 -6.59
N CYS A 71 -69.78 -0.39 -6.27
CA CYS A 71 -68.78 -1.45 -6.42
C CYS A 71 -68.59 -2.28 -5.14
N ASN A 72 -69.41 -2.06 -4.10
CA ASN A 72 -69.33 -2.72 -2.80
C ASN A 72 -67.92 -2.68 -2.17
N ILE A 73 -67.20 -1.56 -2.37
CA ILE A 73 -65.85 -1.36 -1.84
C ILE A 73 -65.98 -0.73 -0.45
N ASP A 74 -65.55 -1.46 0.57
CA ASP A 74 -65.50 -0.93 1.92
C ASP A 74 -64.15 -0.25 2.21
N HIS A 75 -64.16 1.08 2.15
CA HIS A 75 -63.01 1.92 2.46
C HIS A 75 -62.52 1.81 3.92
N THR A 76 -63.33 1.31 4.86
CA THR A 76 -62.93 1.16 6.28
C THR A 76 -61.87 0.07 6.47
N HIS A 77 -61.79 -0.89 5.54
CA HIS A 77 -60.79 -1.95 5.53
C HIS A 77 -59.48 -1.53 4.85
N HIS A 78 -59.38 -0.30 4.32
CA HIS A 78 -58.17 0.16 3.64
C HIS A 78 -57.02 0.37 4.65
N LYS A 79 -55.97 -0.45 4.50
CA LYS A 79 -54.72 -0.29 5.27
C LYS A 79 -53.71 0.52 4.45
N PRO A 80 -53.32 1.73 4.88
CA PRO A 80 -52.31 2.51 4.17
C PRO A 80 -50.94 1.80 4.22
N LEU A 81 -50.19 1.83 3.12
CA LEU A 81 -48.84 1.25 3.01
C LEU A 81 -47.83 1.90 3.98
N ARG A 82 -48.06 3.16 4.36
CA ARG A 82 -47.25 3.90 5.31
C ARG A 82 -48.17 4.54 6.36
N ALA A 83 -48.21 3.95 7.55
CA ALA A 83 -48.79 4.59 8.73
C ALA A 83 -47.76 5.55 9.37
N ASN A 84 -48.22 6.56 10.10
CA ASN A 84 -47.37 7.48 10.88
C ASN A 84 -46.39 8.38 10.10
N VAL A 85 -46.76 8.82 8.89
CA VAL A 85 -45.94 9.78 8.10
C VAL A 85 -45.88 11.20 8.69
N GLY A 86 -46.45 11.41 9.88
CA GLY A 86 -46.52 12.71 10.55
C GLY A 86 -47.37 13.72 9.78
N ARG A 87 -47.45 14.94 10.30
CA ARG A 87 -48.06 16.06 9.57
C ARG A 87 -47.15 16.44 8.39
N ARG A 88 -47.74 16.75 7.23
CA ARG A 88 -46.99 17.28 6.08
C ARG A 88 -46.11 18.45 6.54
N LYS A 89 -44.79 18.28 6.45
CA LYS A 89 -43.84 19.34 6.79
C LYS A 89 -43.96 20.48 5.77
N THR A 90 -43.68 21.70 6.21
CA THR A 90 -43.56 22.86 5.33
C THR A 90 -42.28 22.77 4.50
N ALA A 91 -42.25 23.42 3.34
CA ALA A 91 -41.08 23.43 2.45
C ALA A 91 -39.80 23.87 3.18
N GLN A 92 -39.88 24.94 3.99
CA GLN A 92 -38.76 25.42 4.81
C GLN A 92 -38.21 24.37 5.77
N ARG A 93 -39.07 23.53 6.38
CA ARG A 93 -38.58 22.51 7.31
C ARG A 93 -37.86 21.39 6.57
N HIS A 94 -38.28 21.06 5.35
CA HIS A 94 -37.56 20.13 4.49
C HIS A 94 -36.18 20.65 4.09
N GLU A 95 -36.08 21.93 3.73
CA GLU A 95 -34.80 22.56 3.38
C GLU A 95 -33.84 22.60 4.57
N TYR A 96 -34.34 22.97 5.75
CA TYR A 96 -33.54 22.97 6.98
C TYR A 96 -33.01 21.57 7.33
N ASP A 97 -33.88 20.55 7.30
CA ASP A 97 -33.48 19.17 7.62
C ASP A 97 -32.44 18.66 6.59
N LYS A 98 -32.59 19.03 5.32
CA LYS A 98 -31.64 18.70 4.25
C LYS A 98 -30.28 19.37 4.47
N ALA A 99 -30.26 20.68 4.72
CA ALA A 99 -29.02 21.42 4.99
C ALA A 99 -28.28 20.89 6.22
N LYS A 100 -29.01 20.51 7.28
CA LYS A 100 -28.43 19.90 8.47
C LYS A 100 -27.77 18.55 8.16
N ALA A 101 -28.42 17.70 7.36
CA ALA A 101 -27.86 16.41 6.95
C ALA A 101 -26.61 16.58 6.07
N GLU A 102 -26.62 17.55 5.15
CA GLU A 102 -25.46 17.88 4.31
C GLU A 102 -24.28 18.39 5.14
N ALA A 103 -24.52 19.27 6.12
CA ALA A 103 -23.47 19.76 7.01
C ALA A 103 -22.86 18.63 7.87
N GLN A 104 -23.68 17.69 8.36
CA GLN A 104 -23.19 16.52 9.09
C GLN A 104 -22.35 15.59 8.21
N ASN A 105 -22.79 15.35 6.97
CA ASN A 105 -22.03 14.55 6.02
C ASN A 105 -20.70 15.22 5.65
N ALA A 106 -20.69 16.53 5.41
CA ALA A 106 -19.47 17.28 5.13
C ALA A 106 -18.48 17.21 6.31
N SER A 107 -18.96 17.37 7.55
CA SER A 107 -18.13 17.24 8.75
C SER A 107 -17.52 15.84 8.87
N LYS A 108 -18.32 14.79 8.61
CA LYS A 108 -17.82 13.41 8.61
C LYS A 108 -16.74 13.18 7.56
N LEU A 109 -16.94 13.69 6.34
CA LEU A 109 -15.95 13.58 5.26
C LEU A 109 -14.64 14.31 5.60
N VAL A 110 -14.71 15.48 6.24
CA VAL A 110 -13.52 16.20 6.70
C VAL A 110 -12.75 15.41 7.75
N LEU A 111 -13.46 14.81 8.72
CA LEU A 111 -12.84 13.94 9.73
C LEU A 111 -12.19 12.70 9.12
N GLU A 112 -12.86 12.03 8.18
CA GLU A 112 -12.31 10.88 7.46
C GLU A 112 -11.06 11.28 6.65
N ALA A 113 -11.10 12.41 5.95
CA ALA A 113 -9.96 12.93 5.19
C ALA A 113 -8.77 13.27 6.10
N GLN A 114 -9.02 13.87 7.26
CA GLN A 114 -7.98 14.15 8.26
C GLN A 114 -7.33 12.86 8.77
N ASN A 115 -8.13 11.84 9.10
CA ASN A 115 -7.61 10.54 9.56
C ASN A 115 -6.79 9.82 8.49
N VAL A 116 -7.24 9.85 7.23
CA VAL A 116 -6.47 9.27 6.11
C VAL A 116 -5.15 10.01 5.95
N THR A 117 -5.17 11.34 6.07
CA THR A 117 -3.95 12.17 5.94
C THR A 117 -2.97 11.90 7.08
N THR A 118 -3.42 11.79 8.33
CA THR A 118 -2.52 11.49 9.46
C THR A 118 -1.89 10.11 9.33
N VAL A 119 -2.64 9.09 8.90
CA VAL A 119 -2.10 7.75 8.63
C VAL A 119 -1.07 7.78 7.50
N ALA A 120 -1.34 8.51 6.42
CA ALA A 120 -0.40 8.62 5.29
C ALA A 120 0.92 9.30 5.71
N VAL A 121 0.84 10.38 6.50
CA VAL A 121 2.03 11.09 7.02
C VAL A 121 2.85 10.19 7.96
N LEU A 122 2.20 9.40 8.82
CA LEU A 122 2.89 8.44 9.68
C LEU A 122 3.60 7.35 8.85
N ALA A 123 2.91 6.79 7.85
CA ALA A 123 3.49 5.78 6.97
C ALA A 123 4.70 6.32 6.17
N GLN A 124 4.65 7.58 5.72
CA GLN A 124 5.79 8.23 5.07
C GLN A 124 6.98 8.37 6.01
N LYS A 125 6.76 8.83 7.26
CA LYS A 125 7.84 8.94 8.25
C LYS A 125 8.49 7.58 8.55
N GLU A 126 7.69 6.52 8.69
CA GLU A 126 8.22 5.17 8.89
C GLU A 126 9.01 4.64 7.68
N ALA A 127 8.60 5.02 6.46
CA ALA A 127 9.36 4.67 5.26
C ALA A 127 10.70 5.42 5.21
N GLU A 128 10.72 6.71 5.55
CA GLU A 128 11.94 7.52 5.62
C GLU A 128 12.93 7.00 6.67
N THR A 129 12.45 6.58 7.85
CA THR A 129 13.33 6.01 8.88
C THR A 129 13.94 4.69 8.43
N LYS A 130 13.13 3.80 7.84
CA LYS A 130 13.63 2.53 7.26
C LYS A 130 14.65 2.76 6.15
N LEU A 131 14.45 3.78 5.31
CA LEU A 131 15.39 4.11 4.25
C LEU A 131 16.76 4.54 4.82
N LYS A 132 16.76 5.39 5.85
CA LYS A 132 18.01 5.79 6.55
C LYS A 132 18.70 4.60 7.24
N GLU A 133 17.93 3.70 7.85
CA GLU A 133 18.49 2.48 8.43
C GLU A 133 19.13 1.56 7.38
N LEU A 134 18.53 1.46 6.18
CA LEU A 134 19.10 0.70 5.08
C LEU A 134 20.40 1.32 4.56
N GLU A 135 20.46 2.65 4.43
CA GLU A 135 21.67 3.37 4.02
C GLU A 135 22.84 3.13 4.99
N ILE A 136 22.58 3.15 6.30
CA ILE A 136 23.59 2.82 7.33
C ILE A 136 24.07 1.38 7.18
N LYS A 137 23.15 0.43 6.97
CA LYS A 137 23.49 -0.99 6.79
C LYS A 137 24.32 -1.23 5.53
N GLU A 138 24.06 -0.49 4.45
CA GLU A 138 24.82 -0.57 3.21
C GLU A 138 26.27 -0.11 3.43
N ILE A 139 26.47 1.01 4.11
CA ILE A 139 27.81 1.50 4.49
C ILE A 139 28.55 0.47 5.37
N GLU A 140 27.88 -0.11 6.36
CA GLU A 140 28.47 -1.16 7.22
C GLU A 140 28.88 -2.39 6.41
N LEU A 141 28.04 -2.79 5.46
CA LEU A 141 28.29 -3.93 4.58
C LEU A 141 29.50 -3.68 3.69
N ASP A 142 29.63 -2.50 3.11
CA ASP A 142 30.77 -2.13 2.26
C ASP A 142 32.08 -2.02 3.05
N ASN A 143 32.03 -1.55 4.30
CA ASN A 143 33.18 -1.60 5.21
C ASN A 143 33.61 -3.05 5.49
N LYS A 144 32.66 -3.95 5.78
CA LYS A 144 32.95 -5.38 5.98
C LYS A 144 33.51 -6.04 4.72
N ARG A 145 32.97 -5.72 3.55
CA ARG A 145 33.49 -6.21 2.26
C ARG A 145 34.93 -5.76 2.03
N SER A 146 35.24 -4.50 2.34
CA SER A 146 36.59 -3.95 2.20
C SER A 146 37.58 -4.64 3.13
N GLN A 147 37.18 -4.92 4.38
CA GLN A 147 37.99 -5.69 5.33
C GLN A 147 38.24 -7.12 4.85
N ILE A 148 37.21 -7.82 4.39
CA ILE A 148 37.34 -9.18 3.83
C ILE A 148 38.27 -9.18 2.61
N MET A 149 38.17 -8.17 1.74
CA MET A 149 39.03 -8.06 0.57
C MET A 149 40.50 -7.87 0.96
N PHE A 150 40.76 -7.03 1.98
CA PHE A 150 42.10 -6.83 2.53
C PHE A 150 42.67 -8.11 3.14
N GLU A 151 41.90 -8.81 3.98
CA GLU A 151 42.31 -10.09 4.58
C GLU A 151 42.56 -11.16 3.52
N LYS A 152 41.72 -11.24 2.49
CA LYS A 152 41.92 -12.16 1.36
C LYS A 152 43.21 -11.85 0.61
N ALA A 153 43.52 -10.57 0.38
CA ALA A 153 44.76 -10.17 -0.27
C ALA A 153 45.99 -10.50 0.60
N LYS A 154 45.88 -10.34 1.92
CA LYS A 154 46.89 -10.73 2.90
C LYS A 154 47.15 -12.25 2.84
N LEU A 155 46.09 -13.05 2.97
CA LEU A 155 46.17 -14.51 2.94
C LEU A 155 46.78 -15.02 1.63
N ASN A 156 46.32 -14.49 0.48
CA ASN A 156 46.88 -14.86 -0.82
C ASN A 156 48.37 -14.55 -0.93
N PHE A 157 48.80 -13.41 -0.41
CA PHE A 157 50.22 -13.05 -0.37
C PHE A 157 51.02 -14.03 0.49
N ILE A 158 50.55 -14.31 1.72
CA ILE A 158 51.22 -15.18 2.67
C ILE A 158 51.34 -16.60 2.13
N VAL A 159 50.24 -17.18 1.62
CA VAL A 159 50.25 -18.53 1.02
C VAL A 159 51.26 -18.63 -0.12
N LYS A 160 51.29 -17.63 -1.01
CA LYS A 160 52.25 -17.62 -2.12
C LYS A 160 53.69 -17.49 -1.63
N ALA A 161 53.94 -16.55 -0.73
CA ALA A 161 55.28 -16.30 -0.21
C ALA A 161 55.82 -17.52 0.56
N PHE A 162 54.98 -18.20 1.36
CA PHE A 162 55.36 -19.44 2.05
C PHE A 162 55.63 -20.60 1.10
N ASN A 163 54.84 -20.75 0.03
CA ASN A 163 55.10 -21.79 -0.97
C ASN A 163 56.43 -21.55 -1.70
N ASP A 164 56.71 -20.29 -2.06
CA ASP A 164 57.99 -19.89 -2.67
C ASP A 164 59.16 -20.19 -1.70
N PHE A 165 59.02 -19.79 -0.44
CA PHE A 165 60.01 -20.00 0.63
C PHE A 165 60.24 -21.49 0.93
N LYS A 166 59.18 -22.29 1.07
CA LYS A 166 59.29 -23.73 1.30
C LYS A 166 60.02 -24.41 0.15
N SER A 167 59.74 -24.00 -1.08
CA SER A 167 60.41 -24.54 -2.26
C SER A 167 61.90 -24.22 -2.27
N SER A 168 62.30 -22.98 -1.94
CA SER A 168 63.72 -22.62 -1.83
C SER A 168 64.41 -23.34 -0.67
N LEU A 169 63.72 -23.51 0.47
CA LEU A 169 64.25 -24.24 1.63
C LEU A 169 64.55 -25.70 1.27
N ILE A 170 63.63 -26.39 0.60
CA ILE A 170 63.82 -27.77 0.14
C ILE A 170 65.02 -27.87 -0.81
N LEU A 171 65.14 -26.93 -1.77
CA LEU A 171 66.26 -26.92 -2.72
C LEU A 171 67.60 -26.69 -2.01
N TRP A 172 67.63 -25.80 -1.01
CA TRP A 172 68.83 -25.56 -0.21
C TRP A 172 69.22 -26.79 0.62
N VAL A 173 68.27 -27.40 1.34
CA VAL A 173 68.50 -28.63 2.12
C VAL A 173 69.05 -29.75 1.22
N ASN A 174 68.49 -29.92 0.02
CA ASN A 174 68.98 -30.92 -0.93
C ASN A 174 70.39 -30.59 -1.46
N SER A 175 70.73 -29.31 -1.68
CA SER A 175 72.07 -28.92 -2.11
C SER A 175 73.15 -29.23 -1.08
N ILE A 176 72.83 -29.12 0.22
CA ILE A 176 73.74 -29.49 1.32
C ILE A 176 73.99 -31.00 1.31
N ARG A 177 72.93 -31.81 1.10
CA ARG A 177 73.04 -33.27 1.05
C ARG A 177 73.86 -33.77 -0.16
N ASN A 178 73.92 -32.97 -1.23
CA ASN A 178 74.65 -33.30 -2.46
C ASN A 178 76.08 -32.73 -2.50
N ASP A 179 76.54 -32.08 -1.42
CA ASP A 179 77.91 -31.54 -1.21
C ASP A 179 78.42 -30.57 -2.30
N SER A 180 77.51 -29.81 -2.94
CA SER A 180 77.86 -28.81 -3.94
C SER A 180 77.99 -27.42 -3.31
N MET A 181 79.21 -27.00 -2.95
CA MET A 181 79.48 -25.75 -2.22
C MET A 181 78.90 -24.50 -2.92
N LEU A 182 79.02 -24.38 -4.24
CA LEU A 182 78.49 -23.25 -5.00
C LEU A 182 76.96 -23.25 -5.00
N GLU A 183 76.32 -24.42 -5.13
CA GLU A 183 74.86 -24.52 -5.09
C GLU A 183 74.33 -24.21 -3.69
N VAL A 184 75.01 -24.66 -2.62
CA VAL A 184 74.64 -24.35 -1.25
C VAL A 184 74.61 -22.84 -1.01
N LEU A 185 75.61 -22.09 -1.47
CA LEU A 185 75.65 -20.63 -1.29
C LEU A 185 74.51 -19.94 -2.06
N VAL A 186 74.30 -20.32 -3.32
CA VAL A 186 73.24 -19.72 -4.16
C VAL A 186 71.85 -20.03 -3.62
N LYS A 187 71.60 -21.28 -3.21
CA LYS A 187 70.30 -21.68 -2.65
C LYS A 187 70.07 -21.12 -1.26
N ARG A 188 71.12 -20.94 -0.44
CA ARG A 188 71.01 -20.25 0.84
C ARG A 188 70.56 -18.80 0.65
N GLN A 189 71.17 -18.08 -0.30
CA GLN A 189 70.77 -16.70 -0.58
C GLN A 189 69.30 -16.63 -1.05
N ASP A 190 68.85 -17.56 -1.89
CA ASP A 190 67.44 -17.62 -2.31
C ASP A 190 66.49 -17.87 -1.11
N VAL A 191 66.86 -18.72 -0.15
CA VAL A 191 66.12 -18.89 1.11
C VAL A 191 66.06 -17.58 1.90
N GLU A 192 67.17 -16.86 2.05
CA GLU A 192 67.22 -15.58 2.75
C GLU A 192 66.35 -14.51 2.06
N GLU A 193 66.38 -14.43 0.73
CA GLU A 193 65.55 -13.51 -0.05
C GLU A 193 64.05 -13.82 0.09
N LYS A 194 63.65 -15.10 0.02
CA LYS A 194 62.24 -15.48 0.22
C LYS A 194 61.79 -15.32 1.67
N ALA A 195 62.68 -15.56 2.64
CA ALA A 195 62.39 -15.30 4.05
C ALA A 195 62.18 -13.81 4.32
N ASN A 196 63.07 -12.94 3.81
CA ASN A 196 62.94 -11.48 3.89
C ASN A 196 61.61 -10.98 3.29
N LYS A 197 61.16 -11.58 2.18
CA LYS A 197 59.88 -11.23 1.56
C LYS A 197 58.68 -11.47 2.49
N ILE A 198 58.76 -12.42 3.42
CA ILE A 198 57.74 -12.67 4.44
C ILE A 198 57.98 -11.75 5.64
N THR A 199 59.20 -11.73 6.20
CA THR A 199 59.50 -11.06 7.47
C THR A 199 59.51 -9.53 7.39
N GLU A 200 59.72 -8.95 6.20
CA GLU A 200 59.65 -7.51 5.97
C GLU A 200 58.29 -7.05 5.45
N SER A 201 57.37 -7.97 5.14
CA SER A 201 56.06 -7.61 4.61
C SER A 201 55.18 -6.94 5.67
N ASP A 202 54.44 -5.92 5.26
CA ASP A 202 53.30 -5.35 6.01
C ASP A 202 52.11 -6.31 6.10
N LYS A 203 52.08 -7.34 5.24
CA LYS A 203 51.05 -8.37 5.19
C LYS A 203 51.37 -9.58 6.08
N ALA A 204 52.51 -9.63 6.74
CA ALA A 204 52.88 -10.71 7.65
C ALA A 204 52.72 -10.31 9.11
N ASP A 205 52.16 -11.21 9.90
CA ASP A 205 52.05 -11.07 11.34
C ASP A 205 53.21 -11.79 12.06
N GLU A 206 53.32 -11.56 13.37
CA GLU A 206 54.39 -12.16 14.17
C GLU A 206 54.34 -13.71 14.14
N SER A 207 53.12 -14.27 14.04
CA SER A 207 52.93 -15.71 13.87
C SER A 207 53.54 -16.25 12.57
N ASP A 208 53.46 -15.47 11.48
CA ASP A 208 54.02 -15.86 10.19
C ASP A 208 55.56 -15.83 10.24
N ILE A 209 56.12 -14.84 10.92
CA ILE A 209 57.57 -14.73 11.14
C ILE A 209 58.08 -15.93 11.94
N LEU A 210 57.39 -16.27 13.03
CA LEU A 210 57.72 -17.43 13.86
C LEU A 210 57.64 -18.75 13.08
N LEU A 211 56.71 -18.88 12.14
CA LEU A 211 56.61 -20.07 11.30
C LEU A 211 57.83 -20.22 10.39
N VAL A 212 58.31 -19.13 9.76
CA VAL A 212 59.55 -19.14 8.97
C VAL A 212 60.74 -19.57 9.84
N ASP A 213 60.87 -19.03 11.05
CA ASP A 213 61.93 -19.40 11.97
C ASP A 213 61.91 -20.89 12.32
N ASN A 214 60.73 -21.41 12.65
CA ASN A 214 60.54 -22.79 13.03
C ASN A 214 60.86 -23.75 11.88
N MET A 215 60.48 -23.41 10.66
CA MET A 215 60.81 -24.21 9.48
C MET A 215 62.33 -24.30 9.26
N ILE A 216 63.04 -23.17 9.34
CA ILE A 216 64.51 -23.16 9.19
C ILE A 216 65.18 -23.92 10.34
N ASN A 217 64.76 -23.67 11.58
CA ASN A 217 65.29 -24.34 12.76
C ASN A 217 65.15 -25.86 12.68
N THR A 218 63.98 -26.33 12.24
CA THR A 218 63.70 -27.78 12.12
C THR A 218 64.64 -28.43 11.13
N GLU A 219 64.76 -27.87 9.92
CA GLU A 219 65.63 -28.42 8.87
C GLU A 219 67.13 -28.36 9.25
N VAL A 220 67.58 -27.26 9.88
CA VAL A 220 68.97 -27.14 10.37
C VAL A 220 69.26 -28.20 11.43
N SER A 221 68.37 -28.37 12.42
CA SER A 221 68.52 -29.38 13.46
C SER A 221 68.53 -30.81 12.90
N GLU A 222 67.78 -31.08 11.83
CA GLU A 222 67.81 -32.38 11.16
C GLU A 222 69.12 -32.63 10.41
N LEU A 223 69.64 -31.62 9.69
CA LEU A 223 70.92 -31.74 8.98
C LEU A 223 72.11 -31.91 9.94
N GLU A 224 72.14 -31.16 11.04
CA GLU A 224 73.18 -31.28 12.08
C GLU A 224 73.15 -32.66 12.75
N LYS A 225 71.96 -33.22 13.02
CA LYS A 225 71.82 -34.61 13.53
C LYS A 225 72.38 -35.64 12.57
N ASN A 226 72.34 -35.38 11.27
CA ASN A 226 72.91 -36.24 10.24
C ASN A 226 74.43 -36.05 10.07
N GLY A 227 75.08 -35.23 10.91
CA GLY A 227 76.52 -35.01 10.91
C GLY A 227 77.01 -34.05 9.83
N LEU A 228 76.11 -33.27 9.21
CA LEU A 228 76.45 -32.29 8.18
C LEU A 228 76.75 -30.93 8.84
N GLU A 229 77.83 -30.27 8.40
CA GLU A 229 78.14 -28.90 8.82
C GLU A 229 77.26 -27.91 8.03
N VAL A 230 76.42 -27.15 8.74
CA VAL A 230 75.40 -26.29 8.13
C VAL A 230 75.63 -24.84 8.52
N THR A 231 75.84 -23.97 7.53
CA THR A 231 75.77 -22.53 7.77
C THR A 231 74.34 -22.04 7.65
N ARG A 232 73.76 -21.61 8.77
CA ARG A 232 72.37 -21.15 8.86
C ARG A 232 72.09 -19.94 7.95
N PRO A 233 70.94 -19.91 7.25
CA PRO A 233 70.48 -18.72 6.55
C PRO A 233 70.21 -17.55 7.50
N THR A 234 70.66 -16.35 7.13
CA THR A 234 70.46 -15.11 7.89
C THR A 234 69.53 -14.16 7.14
N TYR A 235 68.45 -13.73 7.80
CA TYR A 235 67.44 -12.87 7.22
C TYR A 235 67.04 -11.77 8.21
N ARG A 236 66.53 -10.68 7.66
CA ARG A 236 66.15 -9.47 8.39
C ARG A 236 64.82 -9.70 9.09
N ARG A 237 64.73 -9.22 10.32
CA ARG A 237 63.46 -9.08 11.04
C ARG A 237 63.07 -7.62 11.10
N ARG A 238 61.82 -7.33 10.76
CA ARG A 238 61.24 -6.02 11.03
C ARG A 238 61.00 -5.91 12.55
N ASN A 239 61.69 -5.00 13.22
CA ASN A 239 61.36 -4.61 14.60
C ASN A 239 60.03 -3.84 14.57
N LYS A 240 58.91 -4.49 14.90
CA LYS A 240 57.66 -3.79 15.19
C LYS A 240 57.82 -3.06 16.54
N LEU A 241 58.44 -1.88 16.55
CA LEU A 241 58.36 -0.96 17.68
C LEU A 241 56.88 -0.57 17.87
N ASN A 242 56.39 -0.74 19.10
CA ASN A 242 55.03 -0.50 19.56
C ASN A 242 54.43 0.79 18.99
N GLY A 243 53.46 0.66 18.10
CA GLY A 243 52.60 1.74 17.62
C GLY A 243 51.16 1.44 18.01
N SER A 244 50.86 1.51 19.31
CA SER A 244 49.49 1.57 19.82
C SER A 244 49.24 3.00 20.30
N THR A 245 48.63 3.81 19.44
CA THR A 245 47.85 5.00 19.80
C THR A 245 46.43 4.77 19.32
#